data_AF-U6RU30-F1
#
_entry.id   AF-U6RU30-F1
#
_cell.length_a   1.000
_cell.length_b   1.000
_cell.length_c   1.000
_cell.angle_alpha   90.00
_cell.angle_beta   90.00
_cell.angle_gamma   90.00
#
_symmetry.space_group_name_H-M   'P 1'
#
loop_
_entity.id
_entity.type
_entity.pdbx_description
1 polymer ?
#
loop_
_entity_poly.entity_id
_entity_poly.type
_entity_poly.pdbx_seq_one_letter_code
_entity_poly.pdbx_strand_id
1 'polypeptide(L)'
;MGKLKFLETMTINEFKSQKEVKAIEVKQNPHTGKCFFVYGCETGAVSDKFINGEITNPVISQVCSPDTGDMFYMLHQKGEGDCMTLATL
;
A
#
# COMPACT_ATOMS: atom_id res chain seq x y z
N MET A 1 15.81 -10.36 7.90
CA MET A 1 14.50 -9.79 7.54
C MET A 1 14.13 -10.31 6.17
N GLY A 2 13.06 -11.08 6.09
CA GLY A 2 12.53 -11.56 4.81
C GLY A 2 11.92 -10.40 4.01
N LYS A 3 11.90 -10.54 2.68
CA LYS A 3 11.17 -9.60 1.81
C LYS A 3 9.66 -9.74 2.08
N LEU A 4 8.94 -8.62 2.13
CA LEU A 4 7.47 -8.63 2.22
C LEU A 4 6.90 -9.45 1.08
N LYS A 5 5.96 -10.35 1.40
CA LYS A 5 5.27 -11.15 0.39
C LYS A 5 4.00 -10.43 -0.04
N PHE A 6 3.93 -10.04 -1.31
CA PHE A 6 2.75 -9.43 -1.91
C PHE A 6 1.77 -10.53 -2.32
N LEU A 7 0.52 -10.45 -1.85
CA LEU A 7 -0.50 -11.50 -2.05
C LEU A 7 -1.48 -11.10 -3.14
N GLU A 8 -2.15 -9.97 -2.95
CA GLU A 8 -3.14 -9.42 -3.87
C GLU A 8 -2.81 -7.96 -4.11
N THR A 9 -2.94 -7.48 -5.34
CA THR A 9 -2.73 -6.07 -5.71
C THR A 9 -3.96 -5.55 -6.42
N MET A 10 -4.40 -4.38 -6.02
CA MET A 10 -5.60 -3.74 -6.55
C MET A 10 -5.36 -2.24 -6.76
N THR A 11 -6.11 -1.68 -7.71
CA THR A 11 -6.19 -0.24 -7.90
C THR A 11 -6.85 0.42 -6.67
N ILE A 12 -6.64 1.73 -6.53
CA ILE A 12 -7.28 2.52 -5.47
C ILE A 12 -8.82 2.43 -5.55
N ASN A 13 -9.39 2.35 -6.75
CA ASN A 13 -10.85 2.26 -6.91
C ASN A 13 -11.39 0.88 -6.53
N GLU A 14 -10.71 -0.20 -6.90
CA GLU A 14 -11.08 -1.55 -6.48
C GLU A 14 -11.00 -1.70 -4.96
N PHE A 15 -9.93 -1.20 -4.33
CA PHE A 15 -9.80 -1.21 -2.86
C PHE A 15 -10.95 -0.45 -2.19
N LYS A 16 -11.27 0.77 -2.66
CA LYS A 16 -12.38 1.56 -2.12
C LYS A 16 -13.72 0.82 -2.22
N SER A 17 -13.99 0.18 -3.36
CA SER A 17 -15.19 -0.62 -3.57
C SER A 17 -15.23 -1.85 -2.66
N GLN A 18 -14.12 -2.59 -2.55
CA GLN A 18 -14.02 -3.79 -1.71
C GLN A 18 -14.18 -3.48 -0.22
N LYS A 19 -13.67 -2.33 0.24
CA LYS A 19 -13.76 -1.87 1.64
C LYS A 19 -14.99 -0.99 1.92
N GLU A 20 -15.82 -0.73 0.91
CA GLU A 20 -17.00 0.13 1.02
C GLU A 20 -16.69 1.54 1.57
N VAL A 21 -15.52 2.10 1.20
CA VAL A 21 -15.07 3.43 1.64
C VAL A 21 -15.13 4.45 0.51
N LYS A 22 -15.50 5.68 0.85
CA LYS A 22 -15.57 6.79 -0.13
C LYS A 22 -14.20 7.36 -0.49
N ALA A 23 -13.28 7.35 0.47
CA ALA A 23 -11.97 8.00 0.34
C ALA A 23 -10.89 7.22 1.09
N ILE A 24 -9.65 7.45 0.68
CA ILE A 24 -8.44 7.03 1.35
C ILE A 24 -7.62 8.28 1.60
N GLU A 25 -7.15 8.46 2.84
CA GLU A 25 -6.34 9.62 3.22
C GLU A 25 -4.94 9.15 3.62
N VAL A 26 -3.90 9.71 3.00
CA VAL A 26 -2.52 9.50 3.49
C VAL A 26 -2.19 10.55 4.53
N LYS A 27 -1.73 10.12 5.69
CA LYS A 27 -1.37 10.96 6.84
C LYS A 27 0.09 10.70 7.20
N GLN A 28 0.78 11.74 7.61
CA GLN A 28 2.13 11.65 8.14
C GLN A 28 2.10 11.91 9.64
N ASN A 29 2.73 11.04 10.42
CA ASN A 29 2.94 11.29 11.84
C ASN A 29 4.03 12.36 11.99
N PRO A 30 3.74 13.54 12.57
CA PRO A 30 4.71 14.63 12.67
C PRO A 30 5.87 14.34 13.63
N HIS A 31 5.71 13.38 14.54
CA HIS A 31 6.75 13.01 15.51
C HIS A 31 7.73 11.99 14.96
N THR A 32 7.29 11.09 14.07
CA THR A 32 8.13 10.00 13.53
C THR A 32 8.47 10.17 12.05
N GLY A 33 7.78 11.07 11.33
CA GLY A 33 7.89 11.26 9.88
C GLY A 33 7.25 10.13 9.06
N LYS A 34 6.76 9.06 9.68
CA LYS A 34 6.19 7.90 8.98
C LYS A 34 4.81 8.20 8.41
N CYS A 35 4.59 7.77 7.17
CA CYS A 35 3.29 7.84 6.52
C CYS A 35 2.47 6.56 6.72
N PHE A 36 1.16 6.74 6.82
CA PHE A 36 0.17 5.67 6.85
C PHE A 36 -1.07 6.16 6.09
N PHE A 37 -1.86 5.25 5.55
CA PHE A 37 -3.14 5.61 4.94
C PHE A 37 -4.29 5.16 5.81
N VAL A 38 -5.39 5.91 5.78
CA VAL A 38 -6.62 5.66 6.54
C VAL A 38 -7.73 5.33 5.56
N TYR A 39 -8.50 4.30 5.85
CA TYR A 39 -9.68 3.89 5.09
C TYR A 39 -10.77 3.43 6.05
N GLY A 40 -11.91 4.13 6.08
CA GLY A 40 -12.94 3.89 7.09
C GLY A 40 -12.40 4.13 8.51
N CYS A 41 -12.43 3.11 9.37
CA CYS A 41 -11.84 3.13 10.71
C CYS A 41 -10.50 2.38 10.80
N GLU A 42 -9.97 1.89 9.68
CA GLU A 42 -8.73 1.10 9.62
C GLU A 42 -7.56 1.92 9.04
N THR A 43 -6.34 1.41 9.21
CA THR A 43 -5.11 2.01 8.69
C THR A 43 -4.24 1.00 7.96
N GLY A 44 -3.52 1.44 6.94
CA GLY A 44 -2.52 0.64 6.24
C GLY A 44 -1.18 1.37 6.10
N ALA A 45 -0.15 0.62 5.71
CA ALA A 45 1.20 1.12 5.52
C ALA A 45 1.33 1.90 4.20
N VAL A 46 2.29 2.81 4.13
CA VAL A 46 2.63 3.55 2.91
C VAL A 46 4.11 3.32 2.61
N SER A 47 4.45 3.03 1.35
CA SER A 47 5.83 2.92 0.91
C SER A 47 6.58 4.24 1.13
N ASP A 48 7.84 4.17 1.54
CA ASP A 48 8.71 5.35 1.70
C ASP A 48 8.85 6.15 0.40
N LYS A 49 8.64 5.50 -0.77
CA LYS A 49 8.56 6.18 -2.08
C LYS A 49 7.48 7.25 -2.15
N PHE A 50 6.41 7.13 -1.38
CA PHE A 50 5.39 8.16 -1.29
C PHE A 50 5.99 9.46 -0.75
N ILE A 51 6.80 9.37 0.31
CA ILE A 51 7.44 10.52 0.95
C ILE A 51 8.43 11.19 -0.01
N ASN A 52 9.12 10.39 -0.82
CA ASN A 52 10.06 10.88 -1.83
C ASN A 52 9.37 11.46 -3.08
N GLY A 53 8.03 11.43 -3.16
CA GLY A 53 7.29 11.90 -4.34
C GLY A 53 7.46 11.00 -5.57
N GLU A 54 7.86 9.74 -5.38
CA GLU A 54 8.17 8.79 -6.46
C GLU A 54 6.96 7.93 -6.88
N ILE A 55 5.79 8.15 -6.27
CA ILE A 55 4.56 7.44 -6.62
C ILE A 55 3.78 8.20 -7.70
N THR A 56 3.73 7.61 -8.90
CA THR A 56 2.99 8.13 -10.07
C THR A 56 1.77 7.28 -10.42
N ASN A 57 1.77 6.00 -10.04
CA ASN A 57 0.70 5.06 -10.30
C ASN A 57 0.42 4.23 -9.03
N PRO A 58 -0.30 4.79 -8.04
CA PRO A 58 -0.51 4.15 -6.75
C PRO A 58 -1.42 2.92 -6.87
N VAL A 59 -1.03 1.85 -6.18
CA VAL A 59 -1.84 0.64 -5.95
C VAL A 59 -1.81 0.30 -4.47
N ILE A 60 -2.76 -0.53 -4.05
CA ILE A 60 -2.75 -1.12 -2.71
C ILE A 60 -2.57 -2.62 -2.86
N SER A 61 -1.66 -3.18 -2.09
CA SER A 61 -1.49 -4.62 -2.00
C SER A 61 -1.74 -5.12 -0.59
N GLN A 62 -2.36 -6.29 -0.47
CA GLN A 62 -2.28 -7.08 0.75
C GLN A 62 -0.88 -7.70 0.79
N VAL A 63 -0.17 -7.47 1.89
CA VAL A 63 1.19 -7.93 2.11
C VAL A 63 1.26 -8.76 3.39
N CYS A 64 2.14 -9.76 3.38
CA CYS A 64 2.45 -10.58 4.53
C CYS A 64 3.92 -10.35 4.92
N SER A 65 4.15 -10.00 6.19
CA SER A 65 5.48 -9.97 6.78
C SER A 65 5.91 -11.41 7.12
N PRO A 66 6.90 -11.99 6.42
CA PRO A 66 7.33 -13.35 6.72
C PRO A 66 7.98 -13.48 8.11
N ASP A 67 8.50 -12.38 8.65
CA ASP A 67 9.19 -12.36 9.95
C ASP A 67 8.19 -12.44 11.12
N THR A 68 7.00 -11.85 10.97
CA THR A 68 5.97 -11.77 12.05
C THR A 68 4.70 -12.56 11.75
N GLY A 69 4.46 -12.91 10.48
CA GLY A 69 3.19 -13.48 10.02
C GLY A 69 2.08 -12.42 9.81
N ASP A 70 2.36 -11.14 10.09
CA ASP A 70 1.35 -10.09 10.02
C ASP A 70 0.89 -9.86 8.58
N MET A 71 -0.42 -9.72 8.42
CA MET A 71 -1.04 -9.33 7.18
C MET A 71 -1.55 -7.90 7.29
N PHE A 72 -1.17 -7.06 6.34
CA PHE A 72 -1.60 -5.66 6.29
C PHE A 72 -1.74 -5.19 4.85
N TYR A 73 -2.37 -4.03 4.67
CA TYR A 73 -2.42 -3.38 3.37
C TYR A 73 -1.33 -2.33 3.25
N MET A 74 -0.70 -2.27 2.07
CA MET A 74 0.36 -1.34 1.77
C MET A 74 0.00 -0.54 0.51
N LEU A 75 0.07 0.78 0.59
CA LEU A 75 -0.02 1.69 -0.56
C LEU A 75 1.39 1.92 -1.13
N HIS A 76 1.58 1.63 -2.41
CA HIS A 76 2.89 1.65 -3.06
C HIS A 76 2.78 1.92 -4.57
N GLN A 77 3.92 2.06 -5.25
CA GLN A 77 3.96 2.28 -6.68
C GLN A 77 3.64 0.97 -7.43
N LYS A 78 2.78 1.01 -8.45
CA LYS A 78 2.55 -0.15 -9.32
C LYS A 78 3.88 -0.65 -9.90
N GLY A 79 4.13 -1.95 -9.77
CA GLY A 79 5.39 -2.58 -10.20
C GLY A 79 6.49 -2.57 -9.13
N GLU A 80 6.20 -2.09 -7.92
CA GLU A 80 7.04 -2.28 -6.73
C GLU A 80 6.73 -3.64 -6.07
N GLY A 81 7.71 -4.18 -5.33
CA GLY A 81 7.71 -5.56 -4.87
C GLY A 81 8.27 -6.53 -5.92
N ASP A 82 8.10 -7.84 -5.69
CA ASP A 82 8.53 -8.87 -6.65
C ASP A 82 7.60 -8.96 -7.89
N CYS A 83 6.62 -8.05 -8.02
CA CYS A 83 5.69 -8.01 -9.14
C CYS A 83 6.20 -7.10 -10.27
N MET A 84 6.84 -7.69 -11.28
CA MET A 84 7.22 -7.01 -12.51
C MET A 84 5.99 -6.76 -13.41
N THR A 85 5.85 -5.54 -13.94
CA THR A 85 4.83 -5.27 -14.98
C THR A 85 5.30 -5.87 -16.31
N LEU A 86 4.59 -6.87 -16.81
CA LEU A 86 4.91 -7.54 -18.09
C LEU A 86 4.20 -6.91 -19.29
N ALA A 87 3.03 -6.31 -19.09
CA ALA A 87 2.26 -5.61 -20.13
C ALA A 87 1.32 -4.56 -19.52
N THR A 88 0.99 -3.55 -20.32
CA THR A 88 -0.18 -2.67 -20.10
C THR A 88 -1.13 -2.92 -21.27
N LEU A 89 -2.37 -3.31 -20.97
CA LEU A 89 -3.40 -3.62 -21.96
C LEU A 89 -4.39 -2.46 -22.05
#